data_AF-A0A7R7IF17-F1
#
_entry.id   AF-A0A7R7IF17-F1
#
_cell.length_a   1.000
_cell.length_b   1.000
_cell.length_c   1.000
_cell.angle_alpha   90.00
_cell.angle_beta   90.00
_cell.angle_gamma   90.00
#
_symmetry.space_group_name_H-M   'P 1'
#
loop_
_entity.id
_entity.type
_entity.pdbx_description
1 polymer ?
#
loop_
_entity_poly.entity_id
_entity_poly.type
_entity_poly.pdbx_seq_one_letter_code
_entity_poly.pdbx_strand_id
1 'polypeptide(L)'
;MVGSKEAFIDVEEVREVLSIGKTKAYAIIKSYNRELAAKGFLTIRGRCPRKYFEQKIYGYADYYNPAEDLERKQLVVAEESNYQTKEKALTD
;
A
#
# COMPACT_ATOMS: atom_id res chain seq x y z
N MET A 1 -7.46 16.58 -6.63
CA MET A 1 -8.14 16.05 -5.43
C MET A 1 -7.48 14.71 -5.14
N VAL A 2 -6.79 14.56 -4.00
CA VAL A 2 -6.07 13.32 -3.67
C VAL A 2 -7.09 12.19 -3.61
N GLY A 3 -6.86 11.09 -4.34
CA GLY A 3 -7.80 9.98 -4.38
C GLY A 3 -7.98 9.39 -2.98
N SER A 4 -9.18 8.90 -2.65
CA SER A 4 -9.46 8.31 -1.33
C SER A 4 -8.53 7.15 -0.97
N LYS A 5 -7.95 6.48 -1.99
CA LYS A 5 -6.92 5.44 -1.83
C LYS A 5 -5.53 6.00 -1.54
N GLU A 6 -5.20 7.22 -1.96
CA GLU A 6 -3.91 7.84 -1.67
C GLU A 6 -3.86 8.43 -0.26
N ALA A 7 -5.00 8.85 0.27
CA ALA A 7 -5.08 9.45 1.60
C ALA A 7 -5.06 8.40 2.73
N PHE A 8 -5.58 7.20 2.50
CA PHE A 8 -5.74 6.16 3.50
C PHE A 8 -5.15 4.84 3.05
N ILE A 9 -4.44 4.17 3.96
CA ILE A 9 -3.95 2.81 3.79
C ILE A 9 -4.89 1.84 4.50
N ASP A 10 -5.18 0.70 3.87
CA ASP A 10 -6.00 -0.35 4.44
C ASP A 10 -5.17 -1.55 4.92
N VAL A 11 -5.84 -2.52 5.56
CA VAL A 11 -5.19 -3.71 6.12
C VAL A 11 -4.51 -4.55 5.06
N GLU A 12 -5.10 -4.68 3.87
CA GLU A 12 -4.55 -5.53 2.82
C GLU A 12 -3.31 -4.88 2.20
N GLU A 13 -3.32 -3.57 2.00
CA GLU A 13 -2.16 -2.81 1.52
C GLU A 13 -1.02 -2.83 2.54
N VAL A 14 -1.30 -2.66 3.85
CA VAL A 14 -0.27 -2.84 4.89
C VAL A 14 0.31 -4.26 4.87
N ARG A 15 -0.51 -5.27 4.60
CA ARG A 15 -0.10 -6.67 4.52
C ARG A 15 0.90 -6.88 3.38
N GLU A 16 0.62 -6.32 2.22
CA GLU A 16 1.47 -6.40 1.02
C GLU A 16 2.76 -5.61 1.21
N VAL A 17 2.66 -4.35 1.62
CA VAL A 17 3.79 -3.44 1.83
C VAL A 17 4.79 -3.99 2.84
N LEU A 18 4.32 -4.56 3.95
CA LEU A 18 5.18 -5.07 5.01
C LEU A 18 5.42 -6.58 4.91
N SER A 19 4.77 -7.27 3.97
CA SER A 19 4.82 -8.74 3.84
C SER A 19 4.55 -9.48 5.17
N ILE A 20 3.53 -9.02 5.92
CA ILE A 20 3.15 -9.59 7.23
C ILE A 20 1.81 -10.33 7.16
N GLY A 21 1.46 -11.06 8.22
CA GLY A 21 0.14 -11.65 8.35
C GLY A 21 -0.97 -10.61 8.62
N LYS A 22 -2.20 -10.91 8.16
CA LYS A 22 -3.39 -10.04 8.31
C LYS A 22 -3.65 -9.61 9.76
N THR A 23 -3.46 -10.52 10.72
CA THR A 23 -3.61 -10.23 12.16
C THR A 23 -2.63 -9.16 12.63
N LYS A 24 -1.37 -9.22 12.18
CA LYS A 24 -0.35 -8.22 12.54
C LYS A 24 -0.66 -6.87 11.89
N ALA A 25 -1.06 -6.86 10.62
CA ALA A 25 -1.48 -5.62 9.94
C ALA A 25 -2.64 -4.92 10.67
N TYR A 26 -3.67 -5.68 11.08
CA TYR A 26 -4.79 -5.15 11.85
C TYR A 26 -4.37 -4.59 13.22
N ALA A 27 -3.43 -5.25 13.90
CA ALA A 27 -2.91 -4.80 15.18
C ALA A 27 -2.15 -3.47 15.06
N ILE A 28 -1.33 -3.32 14.01
CA ILE A 28 -0.60 -2.08 13.70
C ILE A 28 -1.58 -0.93 13.46
N ILE A 29 -2.54 -1.10 12.54
CA ILE A 29 -3.54 -0.06 12.24
C ILE A 29 -4.35 0.31 13.49
N LYS A 30 -4.73 -0.68 14.31
CA LYS A 30 -5.43 -0.44 15.58
C LYS A 30 -4.57 0.39 16.55
N SER A 31 -3.28 0.11 16.66
CA SER A 31 -2.36 0.89 17.50
C SER A 31 -2.27 2.34 17.01
N TYR A 32 -2.08 2.54 15.72
CA TYR A 32 -1.98 3.88 15.11
C TYR A 32 -3.26 4.69 15.27
N ASN A 33 -4.42 4.04 15.09
CA ASN A 33 -5.70 4.70 15.33
C ASN A 33 -5.91 5.05 16.81
N ARG A 34 -5.39 4.27 17.77
CA ARG A 34 -5.43 4.67 19.19
C ARG A 34 -4.58 5.91 19.45
N GLU A 35 -3.40 6.01 18.84
CA GLU A 35 -2.56 7.20 18.95
C GLU A 35 -3.19 8.43 18.30
N LEU A 36 -3.78 8.28 17.11
CA LEU A 36 -4.48 9.35 16.42
C LEU A 36 -5.71 9.82 17.19
N ALA A 37 -6.50 8.89 17.75
CA ALA A 37 -7.63 9.22 18.61
C ALA A 37 -7.18 9.96 19.87
N ALA A 38 -6.07 9.55 20.49
CA ALA A 38 -5.49 10.24 21.65
C ALA A 38 -5.04 11.67 21.33
N LYS A 39 -4.63 11.93 20.07
CA LYS A 39 -4.32 13.27 19.56
C LYS A 39 -5.57 14.09 19.16
N GLY A 40 -6.77 13.54 19.29
CA GLY A 40 -8.03 14.20 18.95
C GLY A 40 -8.43 14.09 17.48
N PHE A 41 -7.78 13.24 16.69
CA PHE A 41 -8.16 13.00 15.30
C PHE A 41 -9.28 11.96 15.17
N LEU A 42 -10.10 12.11 14.13
CA LEU A 42 -11.05 11.08 13.73
C LEU A 42 -10.30 9.86 13.19
N THR A 43 -10.71 8.67 13.62
CA THR A 43 -10.10 7.41 13.18
C THR A 43 -11.15 6.45 12.63
N ILE A 44 -10.76 5.62 11.66
CA ILE A 44 -11.65 4.70 10.97
C ILE A 44 -11.15 3.28 11.21
N ARG A 45 -12.03 2.36 11.61
CA ARG A 45 -11.63 0.97 11.84
C ARG A 45 -11.11 0.34 10.54
N GLY A 46 -9.94 -0.29 10.62
CA GLY A 46 -9.33 -0.99 9.48
C GLY A 46 -8.68 -0.10 8.43
N ARG A 47 -8.62 1.22 8.66
CA ARG A 47 -7.90 2.19 7.81
C ARG A 47 -7.12 3.17 8.68
N CYS A 48 -5.99 3.66 8.19
CA CYS A 48 -5.31 4.79 8.81
C CYS A 48 -4.80 5.76 7.74
N PRO A 49 -4.57 7.04 8.08
CA PRO A 49 -3.98 7.99 7.15
C PRO A 49 -2.60 7.50 6.67
N ARG A 50 -2.39 7.44 5.35
CA ARG A 50 -1.15 6.93 4.76
C ARG A 50 0.08 7.70 5.23
N LYS A 51 -0.02 9.04 5.26
CA LYS A 51 1.03 9.92 5.80
C LYS A 51 1.47 9.54 7.22
N TYR A 52 0.53 9.11 8.06
CA TYR A 52 0.84 8.73 9.43
C TYR A 52 1.52 7.35 9.49
N PHE A 53 1.09 6.43 8.64
CA PHE A 53 1.72 5.12 8.50
C PHE A 53 3.18 5.24 8.04
N GLU A 54 3.44 6.03 6.99
CA GLU A 54 4.78 6.27 6.44
C GLU A 54 5.72 6.92 7.46
N GLN A 55 5.24 7.91 8.23
CA GLN A 55 6.04 8.56 9.27
C GLN A 55 6.44 7.62 10.42
N LYS A 56 5.64 6.58 10.69
CA LYS A 56 5.90 5.64 11.79
C LYS A 56 6.90 4.55 11.44
N ILE A 57 7.18 4.34 10.16
CA ILE A 57 8.16 3.36 9.71
C ILE A 57 9.47 4.10 9.43
N TYR A 58 10.48 3.82 10.26
CA TYR A 58 11.80 4.40 10.11
C TYR A 58 12.38 4.06 8.73
N GLY A 59 12.85 5.07 8.00
CA GLY A 59 13.46 4.91 6.66
C GLY A 59 12.47 4.61 5.54
N TYR A 60 11.16 4.55 5.78
CA TYR A 60 10.19 4.21 4.72
C TYR A 60 10.12 5.29 3.64
N ALA A 61 10.17 6.57 4.02
CA ALA A 61 10.19 7.69 3.08
C ALA A 61 11.47 7.76 2.21
N ASP A 62 12.55 7.11 2.63
CA ASP A 62 13.82 7.12 1.91
C ASP A 62 13.85 6.09 0.76
N TYR A 63 13.03 5.03 0.86
CA TYR A 63 12.94 3.95 -0.13
C TYR A 63 11.60 3.91 -0.88
N TYR A 64 10.54 4.53 -0.32
CA TYR A 64 9.23 4.57 -0.95
C TYR A 64 9.06 5.88 -1.73
N ASN A 65 9.33 5.83 -3.03
CA ASN A 65 8.95 6.88 -3.97
C ASN A 65 7.69 6.43 -4.74
N PRO A 66 6.51 7.03 -4.48
CA PRO A 66 5.27 6.65 -5.14
C PRO A 66 5.33 6.73 -6.68
N ALA A 67 6.18 7.59 -7.22
CA ALA A 67 6.40 7.70 -8.67
C ALA A 67 7.14 6.47 -9.24
N GLU A 68 8.21 6.02 -8.57
CA GLU A 68 9.00 4.85 -8.99
C GLU A 68 8.21 3.53 -8.84
N ASP A 69 7.42 3.41 -7.77
CA ASP A 69 6.63 2.19 -7.51
C ASP A 69 5.48 2.04 -8.53
N LEU A 70 4.94 3.17 -9.00
CA LEU A 70 3.96 3.21 -10.08
C LEU A 70 4.58 2.84 -11.43
N GLU A 71 5.78 3.35 -11.73
CA GLU A 71 6.53 2.99 -12.94
C GLU A 71 6.89 1.49 -12.95
N ARG A 72 7.34 0.93 -11.82
CA ARG A 72 7.58 -0.52 -11.69
C ARG A 72 6.31 -1.33 -11.91
N LYS A 73 5.17 -0.92 -11.32
CA LYS A 73 3.89 -1.59 -11.56
C LYS A 73 3.49 -1.54 -13.03
N GLN A 74 3.67 -0.40 -13.71
CA GLN A 74 3.36 -0.28 -15.14
C GLN A 74 4.27 -1.15 -16.01
N LEU A 75 5.57 -1.25 -15.67
CA LEU A 75 6.53 -2.11 -16.37
C LEU A 75 6.19 -3.60 -16.19
N VAL A 76 5.89 -4.04 -14.96
CA VAL A 76 5.50 -5.43 -14.67
C VAL A 76 4.21 -5.79 -15.42
N VAL A 77 3.20 -4.92 -15.40
CA VAL A 77 1.93 -5.14 -16.14
C VAL A 77 2.18 -5.20 -17.65
N ALA A 78 3.07 -4.36 -18.19
CA ALA A 78 3.43 -4.39 -19.61
C ALA A 78 4.19 -5.67 -20.01
N GLU A 79 5.09 -6.16 -19.15
CA GLU A 79 5.80 -7.43 -19.38
C GLU A 79 4.83 -8.63 -19.36
N GLU A 80 3.95 -8.71 -18.36
CA GLU A 80 2.92 -9.76 -18.28
C GLU A 80 2.03 -9.77 -19.52
N SER A 81 1.64 -8.59 -20.01
CA SER A 81 0.85 -8.46 -21.24
C SER A 81 1.57 -9.02 -22.46
N ASN A 82 2.87 -8.74 -22.60
CA ASN A 82 3.70 -9.22 -23.71
C ASN A 82 3.90 -10.74 -23.70
N TYR A 83 4.03 -11.37 -22.52
CA TYR A 83 4.12 -12.83 -22.42
C TYR A 83 2.84 -13.52 -22.88
N GLN A 84 1.67 -12.99 -22.49
CA GLN A 84 0.37 -13.53 -22.89
C GLN A 84 0.10 -13.40 -24.39
N THR A 85 0.55 -12.30 -25.02
CA THR A 85 0.45 -12.13 -26.48
C THR A 85 1.35 -13.13 -27.23
N LYS A 86 2.55 -13.41 -26.71
CA LYS A 86 3.48 -14.39 -27.31
C LYS A 86 2.99 -15.83 -27.21
N GLU A 87 2.39 -16.22 -26.08
CA GLU A 87 1.81 -17.57 -25.94
C GLU A 87 0.64 -17.79 -26.91
N LYS A 88 -0.26 -16.80 -27.04
CA LYS A 88 -1.39 -16.90 -28.00
C LYS A 88 -0.95 -16.99 -29.46
N ALA A 89 0.16 -16.35 -29.83
CA ALA A 89 0.71 -16.39 -31.18
C ALA A 89 1.47 -17.69 -31.50
N LEU A 90 1.75 -18.54 -30.52
CA LEU A 90 2.45 -19.82 -30.69
C LEU A 90 1.48 -21.02 -30.78
N THR A 91 0.21 -20.81 -30.45
CA THR A 91 -0.86 -21.82 -30.43
C THR A 91 -1.84 -21.76 -31.62
N ASP A 92 -1.58 -20.90 -32.60
CA ASP A 92 -2.28 -20.78 -33.89
C ASP A 92 -1.31 -21.14 -35.03
#